data_AF-A0A9Q7TMU9-F1
#
_entry.id   AF-A0A9Q7TMU9-F1
#
_cell.length_a   1.000
_cell.length_b   1.000
_cell.length_c   1.000
_cell.angle_alpha   90.00
_cell.angle_beta   90.00
_cell.angle_gamma   90.00
#
_symmetry.space_group_name_H-M   'P 1'
#
loop_
_entity.id
_entity.type
_entity.pdbx_description
1 polymer ?
#
loop_
_entity_poly.entity_id
_entity_poly.type
_entity_poly.pdbx_seq_one_letter_code
_entity_poly.pdbx_strand_id
1 'polypeptide(L)'
;MAEARKAVEELVQLSSRVIRILGQNPGPYTLAGTNTYLISTPPIASTKLASRPSILVDTGEGIDAYIPLLERALKGAVHGSSAKLAKSQDAMEEDEDDLTSWISDIVLTHKHHDHIGGLPSILSLLSKLRAEATVTLPAPRIHKFADPESDPDLVKMLHGLPKGSFIPYDAEKGGNQSPLWPLQDASVVSVDGDAGASSSLQVLYTPGHTADHICLLLKEEKTLLTGDHVLGQGTTVFEDLTAYMSSLRKCSRALEELGPSVDATVAGENLLYPGHGPVVDQGRKTLKQYLDHRLEREAQIVELLKTPPSSSDSTCSASASSSSIKVGEQEYKLGTPWKIRQMVLKLYSNYPENLFPAAARGLYLHLRTLSSPDAERGQRSRVTCLQTTSFARRGSKEARRDVGNCPPLPQSDREWVEAMELDWAFIEGQQGEQANGSNHQHL
;
A
#
# COMPACT_ATOMS: atom_id res chain seq x y z
N MET A 1 -7.84 7.52 -22.02
CA MET A 1 -8.97 6.57 -22.04
C MET A 1 -8.80 5.64 -20.86
N ALA A 2 -9.87 5.40 -20.08
CA ALA A 2 -9.80 4.40 -19.00
C ALA A 2 -9.54 3.04 -19.65
N GLU A 3 -8.45 2.38 -19.27
CA GLU A 3 -8.18 1.02 -19.69
C GLU A 3 -9.33 0.12 -19.22
N ALA A 4 -9.81 -0.78 -20.08
CA ALA A 4 -10.89 -1.69 -19.70
C ALA A 4 -10.46 -2.48 -18.44
N ARG A 5 -11.34 -2.57 -17.44
CA ARG A 5 -11.06 -3.34 -16.22
C ARG A 5 -10.80 -4.79 -16.61
N LYS A 6 -9.64 -5.31 -16.26
CA LYS A 6 -9.33 -6.73 -16.46
C LYS A 6 -10.23 -7.56 -15.55
N ALA A 7 -10.80 -8.64 -16.11
CA ALA A 7 -11.60 -9.57 -15.33
C ALA A 7 -10.72 -10.29 -14.30
N VAL A 8 -11.27 -10.48 -13.11
CA VAL A 8 -10.62 -11.15 -11.98
C VAL A 8 -11.60 -12.20 -11.48
N GLU A 9 -11.19 -13.47 -11.46
CA GLU A 9 -12.00 -14.57 -10.94
C GLU A 9 -12.29 -14.39 -9.44
N GLU A 10 -13.51 -14.71 -9.02
CA GLU A 10 -14.01 -14.50 -7.66
C GLU A 10 -13.29 -15.37 -6.61
N LEU A 11 -12.85 -16.56 -7.01
CA LEU A 11 -12.17 -17.52 -6.14
C LEU A 11 -11.20 -18.36 -6.99
N VAL A 12 -9.90 -18.22 -6.76
CA VAL A 12 -8.86 -18.88 -7.58
C VAL A 12 -7.67 -19.34 -6.74
N GLN A 13 -7.15 -20.54 -7.06
CA GLN A 13 -5.91 -21.06 -6.50
C GLN A 13 -4.74 -20.48 -7.31
N LEU A 14 -3.91 -19.64 -6.70
CA LEU A 14 -2.77 -18.99 -7.36
C LEU A 14 -1.50 -19.85 -7.31
N SER A 15 -1.29 -20.58 -6.21
CA SER A 15 -0.12 -21.43 -5.99
C SER A 15 -0.46 -22.62 -5.09
N SER A 16 0.53 -23.42 -4.64
CA SER A 16 0.28 -24.46 -3.64
C SER A 16 -0.12 -23.93 -2.25
N ARG A 17 0.13 -22.64 -1.97
CA ARG A 17 -0.07 -22.01 -0.66
C ARG A 17 -1.14 -20.93 -0.68
N VAL A 18 -1.42 -20.33 -1.84
CA VAL A 18 -2.20 -19.10 -1.93
C VAL A 18 -3.50 -19.32 -2.70
N ILE A 19 -4.61 -19.00 -2.04
CA ILE A 19 -5.92 -18.81 -2.67
C ILE A 19 -6.26 -17.31 -2.61
N ARG A 20 -6.69 -16.74 -3.73
CA ARG A 20 -7.26 -15.39 -3.78
C ARG A 20 -8.78 -15.46 -3.78
N ILE A 21 -9.39 -14.63 -2.94
CA ILE A 21 -10.84 -14.51 -2.80
C ILE A 21 -11.21 -13.05 -3.04
N LEU A 22 -12.15 -12.79 -3.94
CA LEU A 22 -12.55 -11.43 -4.30
C LEU A 22 -13.66 -10.95 -3.36
N GLY A 23 -13.48 -9.76 -2.76
CA GLY A 23 -14.33 -9.13 -1.76
C GLY A 23 -15.74 -8.73 -2.21
N GLN A 24 -16.10 -8.97 -3.48
CA GLN A 24 -17.41 -8.70 -4.06
C GLN A 24 -17.84 -7.22 -4.00
N ASN A 25 -16.88 -6.31 -3.96
CA ASN A 25 -17.06 -4.87 -3.82
C ASN A 25 -16.45 -4.09 -5.00
N PRO A 26 -16.90 -4.27 -6.26
CA PRO A 26 -16.33 -3.58 -7.41
C PRO A 26 -16.61 -2.07 -7.35
N GLY A 27 -15.59 -1.27 -7.67
CA GLY A 27 -15.66 0.18 -7.47
C GLY A 27 -14.58 0.94 -8.25
N PRO A 28 -14.64 2.28 -8.28
CA PRO A 28 -13.62 3.09 -8.93
C PRO A 28 -12.23 2.94 -8.26
N TYR A 29 -12.20 2.68 -6.97
CA TYR A 29 -10.96 2.51 -6.19
C TYR A 29 -10.59 1.03 -6.00
N THR A 30 -11.59 0.15 -5.91
CA THR A 30 -11.40 -1.29 -5.69
C THR A 30 -11.33 -2.13 -6.97
N LEU A 31 -11.49 -1.52 -8.15
CA LEU A 31 -11.50 -2.17 -9.46
C LEU A 31 -12.59 -3.27 -9.59
N ALA A 32 -12.19 -4.54 -9.60
CA ALA A 32 -13.09 -5.69 -9.61
C ALA A 32 -13.57 -6.05 -8.19
N GLY A 33 -12.89 -5.56 -7.16
CA GLY A 33 -13.09 -5.86 -5.74
C GLY A 33 -11.75 -5.95 -5.01
N THR A 34 -11.80 -5.98 -3.69
CA THR A 34 -10.62 -6.26 -2.84
C THR A 34 -10.20 -7.71 -3.01
N ASN A 35 -8.94 -7.94 -3.32
CA ASN A 35 -8.33 -9.26 -3.27
C ASN A 35 -7.94 -9.55 -1.82
N THR A 36 -8.61 -10.51 -1.20
CA THR A 36 -8.12 -11.13 0.03
C THR A 36 -7.34 -12.39 -0.31
N TYR A 37 -6.39 -12.75 0.55
CA TYR A 37 -5.52 -13.90 0.30
C TYR A 37 -5.53 -14.86 1.48
N LEU A 38 -5.87 -16.12 1.22
CA LEU A 38 -5.73 -17.20 2.19
C LEU A 38 -4.39 -17.89 1.94
N ILE A 39 -3.47 -17.73 2.88
CA ILE A 39 -2.10 -18.26 2.86
C ILE A 39 -2.03 -19.46 3.79
N SER A 40 -1.97 -20.65 3.23
CA SER A 40 -1.91 -21.91 3.96
C SER A 40 -0.54 -22.57 3.81
N THR A 41 -0.24 -23.54 4.68
CA THR A 41 0.83 -24.51 4.41
C THR A 41 0.46 -25.36 3.18
N PRO A 42 1.41 -25.87 2.38
CA PRO A 42 1.10 -26.62 1.17
C PRO A 42 0.36 -27.92 1.54
N PRO A 43 -0.55 -28.41 0.68
CA PRO A 43 -1.31 -29.63 0.96
C PRO A 43 -0.38 -30.86 1.03
N ILE A 44 -0.66 -31.76 1.97
CA ILE A 44 0.05 -33.04 2.13
C ILE A 44 -0.98 -34.15 1.92
N ALA A 45 -0.62 -35.20 1.17
CA ALA A 45 -1.52 -36.26 0.72
C ALA A 45 -2.17 -37.12 1.83
N SER A 46 -2.01 -36.81 3.11
CA SER A 46 -2.39 -37.67 4.24
C SER A 46 -3.18 -36.95 5.34
N THR A 47 -3.61 -35.71 5.16
CA THR A 47 -4.16 -34.93 6.27
C THR A 47 -5.67 -35.10 6.42
N LYS A 48 -6.09 -35.59 7.60
CA LYS A 48 -7.47 -35.58 8.08
C LYS A 48 -8.00 -34.15 8.22
N LEU A 49 -9.34 -34.05 8.16
CA LEU A 49 -10.23 -32.98 8.62
C LEU A 49 -9.55 -31.85 9.43
N ALA A 50 -9.44 -30.67 8.81
CA ALA A 50 -8.96 -29.40 9.37
C ALA A 50 -7.51 -29.35 9.94
N SER A 51 -6.50 -29.88 9.24
CA SER A 51 -5.11 -29.86 9.75
C SER A 51 -4.26 -28.65 9.30
N ARG A 52 -4.75 -27.78 8.40
CA ARG A 52 -3.94 -26.70 7.81
C ARG A 52 -4.28 -25.31 8.38
N PRO A 53 -3.51 -24.82 9.37
CA PRO A 53 -3.63 -23.42 9.78
C PRO A 53 -3.27 -22.49 8.62
N SER A 54 -4.00 -21.39 8.53
CA SER A 54 -3.90 -20.43 7.44
C SER A 54 -3.95 -19.00 7.97
N ILE A 55 -3.29 -18.11 7.23
CA ILE A 55 -3.31 -16.67 7.44
C ILE A 55 -4.24 -16.06 6.40
N LEU A 56 -5.26 -15.33 6.82
CA LEU A 56 -6.07 -14.50 5.94
C LEU A 56 -5.47 -13.09 5.88
N VAL A 57 -5.18 -12.60 4.69
CA VAL A 57 -4.73 -11.22 4.45
C VAL A 57 -5.89 -10.41 3.90
N ASP A 58 -6.22 -9.34 4.62
CA ASP A 58 -7.38 -8.46 4.41
C ASP A 58 -8.75 -9.14 4.44
N THR A 59 -9.81 -8.34 4.53
CA THR A 59 -11.17 -8.83 4.85
C THR A 59 -12.26 -8.34 3.90
N GLY A 60 -11.94 -7.49 2.93
CA GLY A 60 -12.95 -6.86 2.09
C GLY A 60 -13.76 -5.80 2.86
N GLU A 61 -14.82 -5.30 2.22
CA GLU A 61 -15.69 -4.24 2.75
C GLU A 61 -16.81 -4.78 3.68
N GLY A 62 -17.00 -6.09 3.74
CA GLY A 62 -18.11 -6.72 4.47
C GLY A 62 -19.37 -6.93 3.64
N ILE A 63 -19.19 -7.17 2.33
CA ILE A 63 -20.27 -7.59 1.44
C ILE A 63 -20.66 -9.04 1.74
N ASP A 64 -21.94 -9.31 2.00
CA ASP A 64 -22.44 -10.65 2.37
C ASP A 64 -22.07 -11.74 1.35
N ALA A 65 -21.99 -11.39 0.05
CA ALA A 65 -21.62 -12.32 -1.02
C ALA A 65 -20.17 -12.85 -0.92
N TYR A 66 -19.29 -12.21 -0.14
CA TYR A 66 -17.93 -12.69 0.12
C TYR A 66 -17.92 -13.94 1.03
N ILE A 67 -18.85 -14.04 1.98
CA ILE A 67 -18.84 -15.10 3.02
C ILE A 67 -18.95 -16.51 2.42
N PRO A 68 -19.85 -16.81 1.46
CA PRO A 68 -19.87 -18.10 0.79
C PRO A 68 -18.58 -18.44 0.04
N LEU A 69 -17.86 -17.45 -0.50
CA LEU A 69 -16.59 -17.67 -1.19
C LEU A 69 -15.48 -18.04 -0.22
N LEU A 70 -15.42 -17.36 0.93
CA LEU A 70 -14.48 -17.68 2.00
C LEU A 70 -14.74 -19.07 2.58
N GLU A 71 -16.00 -19.42 2.85
CA GLU A 71 -16.36 -20.76 3.32
C GLU A 71 -15.94 -21.85 2.32
N ARG A 72 -16.21 -21.64 1.02
CA ARG A 72 -15.76 -22.54 -0.06
C ARG A 72 -14.23 -22.68 -0.11
N ALA A 73 -13.49 -21.59 0.08
CA ALA A 73 -12.03 -21.60 0.12
C ALA A 73 -11.49 -22.46 1.28
N LEU A 74 -12.10 -22.36 2.47
CA LEU A 74 -11.73 -23.16 3.64
C LEU A 74 -12.06 -24.65 3.48
N LYS A 75 -13.14 -24.97 2.75
CA LYS A 75 -13.48 -26.34 2.31
C LYS A 75 -12.64 -26.84 1.11
N GLY A 76 -11.71 -26.04 0.59
CA GLY A 76 -10.84 -26.43 -0.54
C GLY A 76 -11.55 -26.49 -1.90
N ALA A 77 -12.79 -26.02 -2.00
CA ALA A 77 -13.62 -26.06 -3.20
C ALA A 77 -13.32 -24.88 -4.16
N VAL A 78 -12.12 -24.86 -4.72
CA VAL A 78 -11.58 -23.78 -5.58
C VAL A 78 -11.42 -24.25 -7.04
N HIS A 79 -11.73 -23.38 -8.00
CA HIS A 79 -11.45 -23.65 -9.41
C HIS A 79 -10.04 -23.15 -9.78
N GLY A 80 -9.24 -23.97 -10.49
CA GLY A 80 -7.89 -23.57 -10.91
C GLY A 80 -7.15 -24.63 -11.74
N SER A 81 -6.24 -24.16 -12.61
CA SER A 81 -5.52 -24.89 -13.67
C SER A 81 -4.72 -26.12 -13.22
N SER A 82 -4.41 -26.25 -11.93
CA SER A 82 -3.72 -27.40 -11.33
C SER A 82 -4.67 -28.57 -10.98
N ALA A 83 -5.99 -28.39 -11.12
CA ALA A 83 -6.98 -29.46 -10.93
C ALA A 83 -6.84 -30.64 -11.92
N LYS A 84 -5.89 -30.58 -12.87
CA LYS A 84 -5.51 -31.71 -13.74
C LYS A 84 -4.52 -32.70 -13.12
N LEU A 85 -3.91 -32.42 -11.96
CA LEU A 85 -2.89 -33.30 -11.36
C LEU A 85 -3.35 -34.14 -10.16
N ALA A 86 -4.59 -34.02 -9.68
CA ALA A 86 -5.04 -34.71 -8.46
C ALA A 86 -6.32 -35.55 -8.61
N LYS A 87 -6.61 -36.08 -9.81
CA LYS A 87 -7.56 -37.21 -9.92
C LYS A 87 -6.81 -38.54 -9.97
N SER A 88 -6.21 -38.94 -8.85
CA SER A 88 -5.93 -40.35 -8.58
C SER A 88 -7.23 -41.03 -8.17
N GLN A 89 -7.56 -42.15 -8.80
CA GLN A 89 -8.82 -42.89 -8.71
C GLN A 89 -9.11 -43.59 -7.36
N ASP A 90 -8.43 -43.26 -6.26
CA ASP A 90 -8.53 -43.96 -4.97
C ASP A 90 -8.87 -43.06 -3.77
N ALA A 91 -9.37 -41.83 -3.98
CA ALA A 91 -9.87 -41.02 -2.87
C ALA A 91 -11.24 -41.57 -2.43
N MET A 92 -11.30 -42.10 -1.21
CA MET A 92 -12.56 -42.23 -0.47
C MET A 92 -13.34 -40.92 -0.63
N GLU A 93 -14.65 -41.02 -0.79
CA GLU A 93 -15.57 -39.87 -0.79
C GLU A 93 -15.32 -39.08 0.52
N GLU A 94 -14.45 -38.07 0.48
CA GLU A 94 -14.33 -37.08 1.54
C GLU A 94 -15.65 -36.32 1.54
N ASP A 95 -16.30 -36.23 2.70
CA ASP A 95 -17.55 -35.48 2.84
C ASP A 95 -17.32 -34.05 2.33
N GLU A 96 -18.06 -33.64 1.29
CA GLU A 96 -17.91 -32.34 0.58
C GLU A 96 -18.04 -31.11 1.52
N ASP A 97 -18.47 -31.34 2.76
CA ASP A 97 -18.71 -30.34 3.79
C ASP A 97 -17.56 -30.12 4.79
N ASP A 98 -16.51 -30.92 4.72
CA ASP A 98 -15.41 -30.90 5.67
C ASP A 98 -14.37 -29.79 5.39
N LEU A 99 -13.87 -29.16 6.46
CA LEU A 99 -12.85 -28.11 6.35
C LEU A 99 -11.48 -28.69 5.97
N THR A 100 -10.85 -28.15 4.94
CA THR A 100 -9.47 -28.48 4.54
C THR A 100 -8.43 -27.59 5.20
N SER A 101 -8.84 -26.39 5.63
CA SER A 101 -8.00 -25.42 6.33
C SER A 101 -8.83 -24.57 7.31
N TRP A 102 -8.14 -23.87 8.21
CA TRP A 102 -8.78 -22.95 9.17
C TRP A 102 -7.91 -21.70 9.37
N ILE A 103 -8.54 -20.58 9.70
CA ILE A 103 -7.84 -19.28 9.87
C ILE A 103 -7.35 -19.13 11.30
N SER A 104 -6.03 -19.16 11.50
CA SER A 104 -5.38 -18.89 12.78
C SER A 104 -5.07 -17.41 12.98
N ASP A 105 -4.84 -16.71 11.88
CA ASP A 105 -4.34 -15.34 11.87
C ASP A 105 -5.03 -14.56 10.77
N ILE A 106 -5.46 -13.33 11.09
CA ILE A 106 -5.93 -12.35 10.12
C ILE A 106 -4.92 -11.20 10.15
N VAL A 107 -4.35 -10.85 9.00
CA VAL A 107 -3.40 -9.74 8.85
C VAL A 107 -4.05 -8.64 8.03
N LEU A 108 -4.13 -7.44 8.59
CA LEU A 108 -4.71 -6.27 7.92
C LEU A 108 -3.58 -5.41 7.34
N THR A 109 -3.63 -5.11 6.05
CA THR A 109 -2.60 -4.34 5.36
C THR A 109 -2.61 -2.86 5.76
N HIS A 110 -3.80 -2.27 5.93
CA HIS A 110 -3.97 -0.87 6.32
C HIS A 110 -5.40 -0.55 6.76
N LYS A 111 -5.64 0.71 7.15
CA LYS A 111 -6.90 1.21 7.74
C LYS A 111 -8.12 1.29 6.82
N HIS A 112 -7.98 1.22 5.49
CA HIS A 112 -9.13 1.49 4.62
C HIS A 112 -10.25 0.45 4.77
N HIS A 113 -11.49 0.93 4.65
CA HIS A 113 -12.68 0.16 4.99
C HIS A 113 -12.83 -1.12 4.17
N ASP A 114 -12.42 -1.10 2.91
CA ASP A 114 -12.43 -2.23 2.01
C ASP A 114 -11.35 -3.28 2.30
N HIS A 115 -10.48 -3.05 3.28
CA HIS A 115 -9.50 -4.03 3.79
C HIS A 115 -9.84 -4.53 5.19
N ILE A 116 -10.53 -3.73 6.02
CA ILE A 116 -10.88 -4.07 7.42
C ILE A 116 -12.38 -4.31 7.68
N GLY A 117 -13.25 -3.90 6.76
CA GLY A 117 -14.69 -3.80 6.96
C GLY A 117 -15.38 -5.14 7.10
N GLY A 118 -14.83 -6.19 6.47
CA GLY A 118 -15.37 -7.54 6.53
C GLY A 118 -15.15 -8.28 7.86
N LEU A 119 -14.31 -7.76 8.76
CA LEU A 119 -13.99 -8.40 10.05
C LEU A 119 -15.22 -8.95 10.81
N PRO A 120 -16.32 -8.20 11.04
CA PRO A 120 -17.47 -8.73 11.79
C PRO A 120 -18.08 -9.97 11.14
N SER A 121 -18.30 -9.91 9.82
CA SER A 121 -18.91 -11.00 9.05
C SER A 121 -18.03 -12.25 9.00
N ILE A 122 -16.71 -12.06 8.83
CA ILE A 122 -15.73 -13.14 8.82
C ILE A 122 -15.62 -13.79 10.20
N LEU A 123 -15.51 -12.99 11.27
CA LEU A 123 -15.41 -13.52 12.63
C LEU A 123 -16.68 -14.27 13.04
N SER A 124 -17.84 -13.83 12.55
CA SER A 124 -19.12 -14.56 12.71
C SER A 124 -19.09 -15.91 11.98
N LEU A 125 -18.69 -15.94 10.70
CA LEU A 125 -18.50 -17.20 9.96
C LEU A 125 -17.53 -18.14 10.68
N LEU A 126 -16.36 -17.64 11.07
CA LEU A 126 -15.36 -18.46 11.75
C LEU A 126 -15.87 -18.99 13.08
N SER A 127 -16.65 -18.21 13.84
CA SER A 127 -17.27 -18.70 15.07
C SER A 127 -18.27 -19.84 14.80
N LYS A 128 -19.07 -19.74 13.73
CA LYS A 128 -19.99 -20.79 13.31
C LYS A 128 -19.22 -22.07 12.93
N LEU A 129 -18.22 -21.94 12.06
CA LEU A 129 -17.40 -23.07 11.60
C LEU A 129 -16.66 -23.76 12.75
N ARG A 130 -16.16 -23.01 13.74
CA ARG A 130 -15.54 -23.58 14.95
C ARG A 130 -16.54 -24.37 15.81
N ALA A 131 -17.81 -23.96 15.85
CA ALA A 131 -18.84 -24.65 16.61
C ALA A 131 -19.33 -25.93 15.92
N GLU A 132 -19.24 -25.98 14.60
CA GLU A 132 -19.61 -27.13 13.76
C GLU A 132 -18.46 -28.12 13.57
N ALA A 133 -17.21 -27.69 13.78
CA ALA A 133 -16.03 -28.53 13.63
C ALA A 133 -16.01 -29.71 14.61
N THR A 134 -15.61 -30.87 14.11
CA THR A 134 -15.40 -32.10 14.89
C THR A 134 -14.16 -32.03 15.79
N VAL A 135 -13.26 -31.07 15.51
CA VAL A 135 -12.04 -30.79 16.27
C VAL A 135 -12.09 -29.38 16.86
N THR A 136 -11.52 -29.21 18.05
CA THR A 136 -11.44 -27.88 18.68
C THR A 136 -10.45 -27.00 17.92
N LEU A 137 -10.97 -25.96 17.26
CA LEU A 137 -10.17 -24.94 16.58
C LEU A 137 -10.10 -23.67 17.44
N PRO A 138 -8.94 -22.99 17.54
CA PRO A 138 -8.83 -21.73 18.27
C PRO A 138 -9.47 -20.58 17.49
N ALA A 139 -9.86 -19.52 18.20
CA ALA A 139 -10.25 -18.27 17.56
C ALA A 139 -9.03 -17.58 16.91
N PRO A 140 -9.20 -16.79 15.85
CA PRO A 140 -8.08 -16.16 15.16
C PRO A 140 -7.45 -15.02 15.98
N ARG A 141 -6.17 -14.76 15.73
CA ARG A 141 -5.49 -13.52 16.12
C ARG A 141 -5.64 -12.48 15.02
N ILE A 142 -5.85 -11.21 15.37
CA ILE A 142 -5.97 -10.12 14.40
C ILE A 142 -4.73 -9.24 14.49
N HIS A 143 -3.93 -9.22 13.43
CA HIS A 143 -2.67 -8.51 13.36
C HIS A 143 -2.81 -7.23 12.56
N LYS A 144 -2.28 -6.13 13.09
CA LYS A 144 -2.29 -4.84 12.43
C LYS A 144 -1.07 -4.01 12.82
N PHE A 145 -0.55 -3.24 11.87
CA PHE A 145 0.40 -2.17 12.19
C PHE A 145 -0.37 -0.97 12.78
N ALA A 146 0.11 -0.42 13.89
CA ALA A 146 -0.64 0.56 14.65
C ALA A 146 -0.85 1.88 13.88
N ASP A 147 -2.07 2.39 13.93
CA ASP A 147 -2.45 3.74 13.50
C ASP A 147 -3.22 4.45 14.62
N PRO A 148 -2.59 5.38 15.36
CA PRO A 148 -3.26 6.10 16.45
C PRO A 148 -4.51 6.88 16.01
N GLU A 149 -4.62 7.25 14.72
CA GLU A 149 -5.74 8.03 14.20
C GLU A 149 -6.98 7.15 13.94
N SER A 150 -6.82 6.01 13.26
CA SER A 150 -7.95 5.16 12.85
C SER A 150 -8.22 3.96 13.76
N ASP A 151 -7.23 3.48 14.52
CA ASP A 151 -7.38 2.29 15.37
C ASP A 151 -8.48 2.42 16.44
N PRO A 152 -8.77 3.59 17.05
CA PRO A 152 -9.83 3.68 18.06
C PRO A 152 -11.21 3.20 17.58
N ASP A 153 -11.56 3.47 16.32
CA ASP A 153 -12.85 3.04 15.75
C ASP A 153 -12.87 1.53 15.48
N LEU A 154 -11.76 0.98 14.97
CA LEU A 154 -11.58 -0.46 14.78
C LEU A 154 -11.64 -1.21 16.12
N VAL A 155 -10.92 -0.73 17.13
CA VAL A 155 -10.92 -1.29 18.50
C VAL A 155 -12.32 -1.26 19.11
N LYS A 156 -13.05 -0.15 18.93
CA LYS A 156 -14.45 -0.03 19.39
C LYS A 156 -15.36 -1.06 18.73
N MET A 157 -15.21 -1.29 17.42
CA MET A 157 -15.95 -2.33 16.70
C MET A 157 -15.64 -3.72 17.27
N LEU A 158 -14.35 -4.04 17.46
CA LEU A 158 -13.92 -5.35 17.95
C LEU A 158 -14.41 -5.62 19.39
N HIS A 159 -14.43 -4.61 20.25
CA HIS A 159 -15.00 -4.72 21.60
C HIS A 159 -16.52 -4.97 21.59
N GLY A 160 -17.22 -4.62 20.51
CA GLY A 160 -18.64 -4.88 20.33
C GLY A 160 -18.97 -6.32 19.91
N LEU A 161 -17.98 -7.13 19.54
CA LEU A 161 -18.19 -8.50 19.07
C LEU A 161 -18.38 -9.49 20.23
N PRO A 162 -19.04 -10.64 20.00
CA PRO A 162 -19.18 -11.69 21.02
C PRO A 162 -17.83 -12.16 21.57
N LYS A 163 -17.78 -12.49 22.87
CA LYS A 163 -16.58 -13.06 23.50
C LYS A 163 -16.16 -14.36 22.80
N GLY A 164 -14.85 -14.53 22.58
CA GLY A 164 -14.30 -15.68 21.87
C GLY A 164 -14.38 -15.59 20.34
N SER A 165 -14.80 -14.45 19.79
CA SER A 165 -14.74 -14.21 18.34
C SER A 165 -13.30 -14.23 17.82
N PHE A 166 -12.36 -13.69 18.60
CA PHE A 166 -10.92 -13.62 18.33
C PHE A 166 -10.12 -13.73 19.64
N ILE A 167 -8.80 -13.92 19.54
CA ILE A 167 -7.87 -13.91 20.68
C ILE A 167 -7.27 -12.50 20.82
N PRO A 168 -7.52 -11.75 21.92
CA PRO A 168 -6.89 -10.47 22.14
C PRO A 168 -5.39 -10.63 22.46
N TYR A 169 -4.63 -9.59 22.16
CA TYR A 169 -3.24 -9.45 22.59
C TYR A 169 -3.17 -9.06 24.07
N ASP A 170 -2.26 -9.71 24.80
CA ASP A 170 -1.99 -9.44 26.22
C ASP A 170 -0.48 -9.20 26.41
N ALA A 171 -0.12 -7.94 26.70
CA ALA A 171 1.25 -7.49 26.85
C ALA A 171 1.81 -7.86 28.24
N GLU A 172 2.15 -9.14 28.44
CA GLU A 172 2.55 -9.73 29.73
C GLU A 172 1.52 -9.54 30.86
N LYS A 173 1.53 -10.43 31.87
CA LYS A 173 0.50 -10.48 32.93
C LYS A 173 0.36 -9.15 33.68
N GLY A 174 -0.55 -8.28 33.24
CA GLY A 174 -0.85 -6.99 33.85
C GLY A 174 -0.74 -5.76 32.92
N GLY A 175 -0.38 -5.95 31.63
CA GLY A 175 -0.40 -4.89 30.63
C GLY A 175 -1.80 -4.47 30.16
N ASN A 176 -1.87 -3.41 29.34
CA ASN A 176 -3.10 -3.05 28.65
C ASN A 176 -3.44 -4.13 27.60
N GLN A 177 -4.61 -4.76 27.74
CA GLN A 177 -5.14 -5.66 26.73
C GLN A 177 -5.51 -4.88 25.47
N SER A 178 -5.18 -5.44 24.31
CA SER A 178 -5.54 -4.89 23.00
C SER A 178 -6.27 -5.98 22.20
N PRO A 179 -7.34 -5.67 21.47
CA PRO A 179 -7.92 -6.65 20.57
C PRO A 179 -7.01 -6.95 19.37
N LEU A 180 -6.04 -6.08 19.09
CA LEU A 180 -5.10 -6.20 17.97
C LEU A 180 -3.72 -6.68 18.46
N TRP A 181 -3.16 -7.64 17.72
CA TRP A 181 -1.79 -8.08 17.80
C TRP A 181 -0.90 -7.08 17.04
N PRO A 182 0.00 -6.36 17.74
CA PRO A 182 0.77 -5.29 17.11
C PRO A 182 1.82 -5.88 16.16
N LEU A 183 1.81 -5.40 14.92
CA LEU A 183 2.88 -5.66 13.96
C LEU A 183 3.96 -4.58 14.05
N GLN A 184 5.19 -4.99 13.77
CA GLN A 184 6.34 -4.10 13.57
C GLN A 184 7.01 -4.44 12.25
N ASP A 185 7.84 -3.53 11.75
CA ASP A 185 8.65 -3.82 10.57
C ASP A 185 9.50 -5.08 10.78
N ALA A 186 9.64 -5.89 9.72
CA ALA A 186 10.30 -7.19 9.73
C ALA A 186 9.69 -8.27 10.65
N SER A 187 8.55 -8.01 11.33
CA SER A 187 7.81 -9.04 12.06
C SER A 187 7.43 -10.20 11.14
N VAL A 188 7.36 -11.42 11.66
CA VAL A 188 6.98 -12.59 10.89
C VAL A 188 5.73 -13.21 11.49
N VAL A 189 4.69 -13.37 10.67
CA VAL A 189 3.51 -14.18 10.99
C VAL A 189 3.66 -15.49 10.25
N SER A 190 3.74 -16.60 10.97
CA SER A 190 3.93 -17.93 10.38
C SER A 190 2.85 -18.89 10.85
N VAL A 191 2.54 -19.83 9.96
CA VAL A 191 1.71 -21.00 10.25
C VAL A 191 2.51 -22.25 9.94
N ASP A 192 2.48 -23.20 10.88
CA ASP A 192 3.15 -24.48 10.78
C ASP A 192 2.09 -25.57 10.66
N GLY A 193 2.25 -26.43 9.65
CA GLY A 193 1.40 -27.56 9.38
C GLY A 193 2.13 -28.86 9.63
N ASP A 194 1.52 -29.95 9.18
CA ASP A 194 2.08 -31.29 9.35
C ASP A 194 3.40 -31.48 8.57
N ALA A 195 4.16 -32.50 8.97
CA ALA A 195 5.43 -32.89 8.34
C ALA A 195 6.47 -31.76 8.15
N GLY A 196 6.41 -30.71 8.99
CA GLY A 196 7.35 -29.58 8.95
C GLY A 196 7.08 -28.59 7.83
N ALA A 197 5.92 -28.65 7.16
CA ALA A 197 5.53 -27.67 6.17
C ALA A 197 5.08 -26.38 6.85
N SER A 198 5.64 -25.24 6.47
CA SER A 198 5.28 -23.93 7.04
C SER A 198 5.12 -22.89 5.94
N SER A 199 4.34 -21.84 6.22
CA SER A 199 4.22 -20.64 5.39
C SER A 199 4.45 -19.41 6.27
N SER A 200 5.24 -18.45 5.78
CA SER A 200 5.62 -17.27 6.55
C SER A 200 5.46 -15.97 5.78
N LEU A 201 4.83 -14.98 6.42
CA LEU A 201 4.67 -13.63 5.92
C LEU A 201 5.56 -12.70 6.74
N GLN A 202 6.61 -12.17 6.11
CA GLN A 202 7.41 -11.11 6.71
C GLN A 202 6.79 -9.74 6.40
N VAL A 203 6.55 -8.95 7.44
CA VAL A 203 6.04 -7.59 7.35
C VAL A 203 7.12 -6.67 6.80
N LEU A 204 6.78 -5.94 5.73
CA LEU A 204 7.51 -4.76 5.29
C LEU A 204 6.63 -3.55 5.61
N TYR A 205 7.03 -2.74 6.59
CA TYR A 205 6.39 -1.45 6.82
C TYR A 205 6.65 -0.54 5.61
N THR A 206 5.55 -0.13 4.96
CA THR A 206 5.55 0.55 3.67
C THR A 206 4.58 1.73 3.68
N PRO A 207 4.81 2.75 4.52
CA PRO A 207 3.93 3.90 4.60
C PRO A 207 3.94 4.68 3.28
N GLY A 208 2.89 5.48 3.10
CA GLY A 208 2.77 6.40 1.97
C GLY A 208 1.39 6.36 1.37
N HIS A 209 0.86 5.16 1.09
CA HIS A 209 -0.57 5.00 0.77
C HIS A 209 -1.42 5.46 1.97
N THR A 210 -1.17 4.84 3.12
CA THR A 210 -1.59 5.31 4.44
C THR A 210 -0.40 5.23 5.41
N ALA A 211 -0.53 5.84 6.58
CA ALA A 211 0.51 5.82 7.62
C ALA A 211 0.77 4.42 8.20
N ASP A 212 -0.19 3.50 8.15
CA ASP A 212 -0.10 2.15 8.70
C ASP A 212 0.12 1.05 7.66
N HIS A 213 0.34 1.43 6.40
CA HIS A 213 0.37 0.47 5.30
C HIS A 213 1.57 -0.49 5.39
N ILE A 214 1.29 -1.79 5.24
CA ILE A 214 2.30 -2.84 5.14
C ILE A 214 2.17 -3.62 3.83
N CYS A 215 3.32 -4.03 3.28
CA CYS A 215 3.40 -5.13 2.32
C CYS A 215 3.83 -6.39 3.06
N LEU A 216 3.49 -7.57 2.53
CA LEU A 216 3.80 -8.85 3.16
C LEU A 216 4.61 -9.70 2.18
N LEU A 217 5.80 -10.10 2.60
CA LEU A 217 6.70 -10.91 1.81
C LEU A 217 6.51 -12.39 2.15
N LEU A 218 5.96 -13.15 1.20
CA LEU A 218 5.84 -14.60 1.28
C LEU A 218 7.16 -15.23 0.82
N LYS A 219 8.01 -15.58 1.78
CA LYS A 219 9.41 -15.98 1.51
C LYS A 219 9.51 -17.26 0.70
N GLU A 220 8.63 -18.22 0.96
CA GLU A 220 8.65 -19.54 0.33
C GLU A 220 8.39 -19.47 -1.18
N GLU A 221 7.58 -18.50 -1.63
CA GLU A 221 7.27 -18.28 -3.06
C GLU A 221 8.04 -17.09 -3.66
N LYS A 222 8.75 -16.32 -2.82
CA LYS A 222 9.39 -15.05 -3.16
C LYS A 222 8.41 -14.09 -3.84
N THR A 223 7.22 -14.01 -3.27
CA THR A 223 6.09 -13.22 -3.77
C THR A 223 5.78 -12.11 -2.77
N LEU A 224 5.41 -10.93 -3.28
CA LEU A 224 5.05 -9.80 -2.45
C LEU A 224 3.55 -9.54 -2.54
N LEU A 225 2.86 -9.60 -1.40
CA LEU A 225 1.51 -9.07 -1.28
C LEU A 225 1.63 -7.56 -1.05
N THR A 226 1.08 -6.78 -1.97
CA THR A 226 1.36 -5.34 -2.02
C THR A 226 0.26 -4.47 -1.40
N GLY A 227 -0.88 -5.04 -1.01
CA GLY A 227 -2.04 -4.23 -0.61
C GLY A 227 -2.31 -3.14 -1.66
N ASP A 228 -2.47 -1.91 -1.19
CA ASP A 228 -2.68 -0.75 -2.07
C ASP A 228 -1.40 0.00 -2.44
N HIS A 229 -0.23 -0.55 -2.08
CA HIS A 229 1.05 0.03 -2.45
C HIS A 229 1.31 -0.06 -3.96
N VAL A 230 1.00 -1.20 -4.58
CA VAL A 230 1.06 -1.44 -6.02
C VAL A 230 -0.18 -2.23 -6.42
N LEU A 231 -0.88 -1.78 -7.46
CA LEU A 231 -2.11 -2.39 -7.93
C LEU A 231 -1.85 -3.28 -9.15
N GLY A 232 -2.74 -4.24 -9.40
CA GLY A 232 -2.68 -5.10 -10.57
C GLY A 232 -3.00 -4.40 -11.89
N GLN A 233 -3.63 -3.24 -11.81
CA GLN A 233 -3.95 -2.39 -12.96
C GLN A 233 -4.00 -0.92 -12.52
N GLY A 234 -3.54 -0.03 -13.40
CA GLY A 234 -3.57 1.42 -13.14
C GLY A 234 -2.50 1.88 -12.17
N THR A 235 -2.81 2.92 -11.38
CA THR A 235 -1.92 3.50 -10.38
C THR A 235 -2.65 3.64 -9.06
N THR A 236 -1.91 3.61 -7.94
CA THR A 236 -2.47 3.87 -6.61
C THR A 236 -2.51 5.35 -6.25
N VAL A 237 -3.27 5.69 -5.22
CA VAL A 237 -3.28 6.98 -4.52
C VAL A 237 -2.40 6.90 -3.26
N PHE A 238 -1.96 8.05 -2.74
CA PHE A 238 -1.11 8.08 -1.55
C PHE A 238 -1.29 9.39 -0.76
N GLU A 239 -1.21 9.29 0.56
CA GLU A 239 -1.21 10.40 1.51
C GLU A 239 0.17 11.10 1.57
N ASP A 240 1.27 10.34 1.52
CA ASP A 240 2.64 10.84 1.58
C ASP A 240 3.51 10.22 0.48
N LEU A 241 3.89 11.03 -0.52
CA LEU A 241 4.69 10.57 -1.65
C LEU A 241 6.15 10.25 -1.28
N THR A 242 6.73 10.95 -0.31
CA THR A 242 8.12 10.71 0.11
C THR A 242 8.22 9.34 0.75
N ALA A 243 7.33 9.07 1.70
CA ALA A 243 7.20 7.76 2.35
C ALA A 243 6.92 6.68 1.30
N TYR A 244 5.98 6.93 0.39
CA TYR A 244 5.61 6.00 -0.67
C TYR A 244 6.80 5.61 -1.57
N MET A 245 7.62 6.57 -1.99
CA MET A 245 8.80 6.29 -2.82
C MET A 245 9.91 5.54 -2.06
N SER A 246 10.13 5.83 -0.78
CA SER A 246 11.05 5.03 0.07
C SER A 246 10.53 3.60 0.19
N SER A 247 9.22 3.43 0.40
CA SER A 247 8.55 2.13 0.45
C SER A 247 8.67 1.35 -0.87
N LEU A 248 8.54 2.00 -2.04
CA LEU A 248 8.81 1.36 -3.34
C LEU A 248 10.24 0.83 -3.42
N ARG A 249 11.25 1.63 -3.03
CA ARG A 249 12.66 1.20 -3.03
C ARG A 249 12.91 0.05 -2.06
N LYS A 250 12.27 0.09 -0.89
CA LYS A 250 12.34 -0.99 0.10
C LYS A 250 11.80 -2.30 -0.46
N CYS A 251 10.64 -2.28 -1.10
CA CYS A 251 10.07 -3.46 -1.76
C CYS A 251 10.97 -3.98 -2.89
N SER A 252 11.53 -3.09 -3.72
CA SER A 252 12.47 -3.50 -4.78
C SER A 252 13.70 -4.22 -4.20
N ARG A 253 14.34 -3.64 -3.18
CA ARG A 253 15.50 -4.25 -2.51
C ARG A 253 15.16 -5.62 -1.90
N ALA A 254 14.01 -5.75 -1.25
CA ALA A 254 13.58 -7.01 -0.65
C ALA A 254 13.41 -8.13 -1.71
N LEU A 255 12.88 -7.81 -2.89
CA LEU A 255 12.75 -8.77 -4.00
C LEU A 255 14.09 -9.06 -4.68
N GLU A 256 14.98 -8.06 -4.81
CA GLU A 256 16.35 -8.26 -5.30
C GLU A 256 17.13 -9.23 -4.40
N GLU A 257 17.06 -9.08 -3.08
CA GLU A 257 17.72 -9.94 -2.10
C GLU A 257 17.23 -11.40 -2.14
N LEU A 258 15.93 -11.62 -2.37
CA LEU A 258 15.37 -12.97 -2.53
C LEU A 258 15.70 -13.61 -3.88
N GLY A 259 15.94 -12.80 -4.91
CA GLY A 259 15.99 -13.23 -6.30
C GLY A 259 14.61 -13.58 -6.88
N PRO A 260 14.57 -14.08 -8.13
CA PRO A 260 13.33 -14.31 -8.86
C PRO A 260 12.46 -15.40 -8.21
N SER A 261 11.14 -15.26 -8.35
CA SER A 261 10.16 -16.22 -7.88
C SER A 261 10.23 -17.52 -8.67
N VAL A 262 9.97 -18.63 -7.98
CA VAL A 262 9.94 -19.96 -8.57
C VAL A 262 8.72 -20.16 -9.48
N ASP A 263 7.62 -19.48 -9.17
CA ASP A 263 6.33 -19.61 -9.86
C ASP A 263 6.09 -18.48 -10.87
N ALA A 264 7.03 -17.53 -11.01
CA ALA A 264 6.91 -16.46 -11.99
C ALA A 264 6.97 -17.00 -13.43
N THR A 265 5.99 -16.59 -14.24
CA THR A 265 5.93 -16.93 -15.67
C THR A 265 7.01 -16.22 -16.49
N VAL A 266 7.49 -15.07 -16.01
CA VAL A 266 8.53 -14.26 -16.64
C VAL A 266 9.86 -14.51 -15.95
N ALA A 267 10.85 -14.97 -16.71
CA ALA A 267 12.18 -15.25 -16.20
C ALA A 267 12.82 -14.01 -15.57
N GLY A 268 13.36 -14.16 -14.36
CA GLY A 268 13.98 -13.05 -13.65
C GLY A 268 12.99 -12.10 -12.97
N GLU A 269 11.72 -12.46 -12.81
CA GLU A 269 10.74 -11.62 -12.12
C GLU A 269 10.18 -12.28 -10.87
N ASN A 270 9.42 -11.50 -10.11
CA ASN A 270 8.66 -11.93 -8.95
C ASN A 270 7.18 -11.66 -9.19
N LEU A 271 6.32 -12.46 -8.59
CA LEU A 271 4.89 -12.18 -8.58
C LEU A 271 4.58 -11.08 -7.57
N LEU A 272 3.62 -10.20 -7.89
CA LEU A 272 2.95 -9.36 -6.90
C LEU A 272 1.48 -9.76 -6.79
N TYR A 273 1.00 -9.82 -5.56
CA TYR A 273 -0.38 -10.08 -5.18
C TYR A 273 -0.99 -8.79 -4.63
N PRO A 274 -1.64 -7.97 -5.49
CA PRO A 274 -2.12 -6.65 -5.09
C PRO A 274 -3.45 -6.71 -4.33
N GLY A 275 -3.74 -5.66 -3.58
CA GLY A 275 -5.05 -5.44 -2.95
C GLY A 275 -6.18 -5.33 -3.97
N HIS A 276 -5.89 -4.81 -5.17
CA HIS A 276 -6.87 -4.72 -6.26
C HIS A 276 -6.26 -5.08 -7.62
N GLY A 277 -7.09 -5.68 -8.48
CA GLY A 277 -6.73 -6.02 -9.86
C GLY A 277 -6.05 -7.39 -9.99
N PRO A 278 -5.56 -7.75 -11.19
CA PRO A 278 -4.96 -9.05 -11.44
C PRO A 278 -3.58 -9.21 -10.79
N VAL A 279 -3.09 -10.45 -10.71
CA VAL A 279 -1.69 -10.74 -10.35
C VAL A 279 -0.75 -10.03 -11.31
N VAL A 280 0.35 -9.47 -10.77
CA VAL A 280 1.43 -8.87 -11.56
C VAL A 280 2.54 -9.89 -11.74
N ASP A 281 2.83 -10.27 -12.98
CA ASP A 281 3.84 -11.27 -13.33
C ASP A 281 5.26 -10.69 -13.48
N GLN A 282 5.37 -9.38 -13.74
CA GLN A 282 6.61 -8.62 -13.86
C GLN A 282 6.78 -7.68 -12.66
N GLY A 283 6.83 -8.24 -11.45
CA GLY A 283 6.76 -7.49 -10.20
C GLY A 283 7.90 -6.48 -9.98
N ARG A 284 9.15 -6.87 -10.22
CA ARG A 284 10.32 -5.98 -10.03
C ARG A 284 10.27 -4.84 -11.03
N LYS A 285 9.97 -5.16 -12.29
CA LYS A 285 9.75 -4.17 -13.33
C LYS A 285 8.61 -3.20 -13.01
N THR A 286 7.50 -3.69 -12.47
CA THR A 286 6.34 -2.85 -12.13
C THR A 286 6.66 -1.89 -10.99
N LEU A 287 7.33 -2.36 -9.93
CA LEU A 287 7.84 -1.50 -8.85
C LEU A 287 8.75 -0.39 -9.39
N LYS A 288 9.67 -0.76 -10.30
CA LYS A 288 10.55 0.21 -10.96
C LYS A 288 9.77 1.22 -11.80
N GLN A 289 8.79 0.79 -12.60
CA GLN A 289 7.95 1.68 -13.41
C GLN A 289 7.18 2.68 -12.55
N TYR A 290 6.63 2.22 -11.42
CA TYR A 290 5.97 3.09 -10.46
C TYR A 290 6.92 4.16 -9.92
N LEU A 291 8.13 3.78 -9.52
CA LEU A 291 9.14 4.72 -9.00
C LEU A 291 9.60 5.70 -10.10
N ASP A 292 9.98 5.19 -11.27
CA ASP A 292 10.48 5.99 -12.39
C ASP A 292 9.45 7.05 -12.80
N HIS A 293 8.17 6.68 -12.87
CA HIS A 293 7.11 7.61 -13.23
C HIS A 293 6.96 8.77 -12.23
N ARG A 294 7.21 8.56 -10.93
CA ARG A 294 7.22 9.65 -9.93
C ARG A 294 8.46 10.52 -10.05
N LEU A 295 9.62 9.92 -10.26
CA LEU A 295 10.88 10.66 -10.44
C LEU A 295 10.86 11.52 -11.72
N GLU A 296 10.28 11.01 -12.80
CA GLU A 296 10.05 11.77 -14.04
C GLU A 296 9.17 13.00 -13.78
N ARG A 297 8.10 12.84 -12.98
CA ARG A 297 7.23 13.97 -12.63
C ARG A 297 7.96 15.01 -11.78
N GLU A 298 8.78 14.59 -10.82
CA GLU A 298 9.64 15.51 -10.06
C GLU A 298 10.60 16.29 -10.95
N ALA A 299 11.22 15.62 -11.93
CA ALA A 299 12.11 16.26 -12.89
C ALA A 299 11.37 17.31 -13.72
N GLN A 300 10.17 17.00 -14.22
CA GLN A 300 9.32 17.95 -14.96
C GLN A 300 8.96 19.19 -14.11
N ILE A 301 8.62 19.00 -12.84
CA ILE A 301 8.28 20.10 -11.93
C ILE A 301 9.48 21.01 -11.71
N VAL A 302 10.66 20.43 -11.50
CA VAL A 302 11.87 21.22 -11.26
C VAL A 302 12.29 21.98 -12.51
N GLU A 303 12.25 21.35 -13.69
CA GLU A 303 12.54 22.05 -14.94
C GLU A 303 11.55 23.19 -15.20
N LEU A 304 10.26 23.00 -14.87
CA LEU A 304 9.27 24.07 -14.96
C LEU A 304 9.62 25.25 -14.04
N LEU A 305 9.92 24.98 -12.77
CA LEU A 305 10.21 25.99 -11.74
C LEU A 305 11.50 26.79 -12.00
N LYS A 306 12.41 26.29 -12.86
CA LYS A 306 13.59 27.04 -13.32
C LYS A 306 13.25 28.12 -14.36
N THR A 307 12.06 28.08 -14.94
CA THR A 307 11.59 29.05 -15.94
C THR A 307 10.55 29.99 -15.32
N PRO A 308 10.43 31.24 -15.79
CA PRO A 308 9.35 32.11 -15.33
C PRO A 308 8.00 31.70 -15.96
N PRO A 309 6.86 31.88 -15.25
CA PRO A 309 5.53 31.70 -15.85
C PRO A 309 5.28 32.70 -16.99
N SER A 310 4.47 32.30 -17.98
CA SER A 310 4.11 33.14 -19.14
C SER A 310 3.39 34.42 -18.72
N SER A 311 3.68 35.53 -19.40
CA SER A 311 3.09 36.85 -19.13
C SER A 311 1.58 36.96 -19.38
N SER A 312 0.96 36.00 -20.07
CA SER A 312 -0.50 35.90 -20.21
C SER A 312 -1.20 35.35 -18.96
N ASP A 313 -0.47 34.73 -18.03
CA ASP A 313 -1.00 34.09 -16.82
C ASP A 313 -0.73 34.91 -15.55
N SER A 314 -0.17 36.11 -15.69
CA SER A 314 0.21 36.98 -14.57
C SER A 314 -0.90 37.94 -14.18
N THR A 315 -1.69 37.60 -13.16
CA THR A 315 -2.40 38.61 -12.34
C THR A 315 -1.51 39.17 -11.22
N CYS A 316 -0.26 38.72 -11.11
CA CYS A 316 0.70 39.26 -10.15
C CYS A 316 1.48 40.43 -10.77
N SER A 317 1.41 41.57 -10.08
CA SER A 317 2.16 42.78 -10.39
C SER A 317 3.64 42.49 -10.58
N ALA A 318 4.18 42.96 -11.71
CA ALA A 318 5.61 42.99 -11.98
C ALA A 318 6.37 43.78 -10.90
N SER A 319 6.89 43.08 -9.90
CA SER A 319 8.11 43.48 -9.20
C SER A 319 9.00 42.24 -9.08
N ALA A 320 9.63 41.89 -10.20
CA ALA A 320 10.72 40.92 -10.24
C ALA A 320 11.95 41.51 -9.54
N SER A 321 11.90 41.61 -8.21
CA SER A 321 13.09 41.71 -7.38
C SER A 321 13.51 40.30 -7.04
N SER A 322 14.74 39.92 -7.42
CA SER A 322 15.45 38.71 -6.98
C SER A 322 15.12 38.41 -5.51
N SER A 323 14.21 37.47 -5.27
CA SER A 323 13.83 37.09 -3.92
C SER A 323 14.89 36.13 -3.38
N SER A 324 15.32 36.36 -2.15
CA SER A 324 16.26 35.49 -1.44
C SER A 324 15.71 35.12 -0.08
N ILE A 325 16.06 33.94 0.40
CA ILE A 325 15.76 33.48 1.77
C ILE A 325 17.09 33.26 2.48
N LYS A 326 17.16 33.72 3.73
CA LYS A 326 18.30 33.44 4.62
C LYS A 326 17.93 32.33 5.60
N VAL A 327 18.76 31.29 5.66
CA VAL A 327 18.66 30.23 6.66
C VAL A 327 20.02 30.13 7.35
N GLY A 328 20.05 30.47 8.64
CA GLY A 328 21.31 30.70 9.34
C GLY A 328 22.10 31.85 8.71
N GLU A 329 23.37 31.60 8.38
CA GLU A 329 24.26 32.58 7.73
C GLU A 329 24.23 32.50 6.19
N GLN A 330 23.60 31.47 5.63
CA GLN A 330 23.59 31.23 4.20
C GLN A 330 22.37 31.88 3.53
N GLU A 331 22.61 32.58 2.43
CA GLU A 331 21.58 33.20 1.60
C GLU A 331 21.34 32.37 0.34
N TYR A 332 20.07 32.05 0.09
CA TYR A 332 19.61 31.26 -1.04
C TYR A 332 18.84 32.16 -1.99
N LYS A 333 19.23 32.17 -3.26
CA LYS A 333 18.48 32.86 -4.31
C LYS A 333 17.30 32.01 -4.77
N LEU A 334 16.21 32.65 -5.12
CA LEU A 334 15.00 31.98 -5.58
C LEU A 334 14.67 32.35 -7.02
N GLY A 335 14.20 31.33 -7.75
CA GLY A 335 13.58 31.51 -9.06
C GLY A 335 12.24 32.23 -8.96
N THR A 336 11.63 32.52 -10.11
CA THR A 336 10.30 33.16 -10.15
C THR A 336 9.23 32.19 -9.61
N PRO A 337 8.36 32.62 -8.69
CA PRO A 337 7.37 31.72 -8.10
C PRO A 337 6.30 31.28 -9.10
N TRP A 338 5.85 30.04 -8.95
CA TRP A 338 4.72 29.46 -9.66
C TRP A 338 3.63 29.07 -8.67
N LYS A 339 2.38 29.33 -9.05
CA LYS A 339 1.22 28.73 -8.37
C LYS A 339 0.97 27.31 -8.86
N ILE A 340 0.47 26.44 -7.98
CA ILE A 340 0.08 25.08 -8.37
C ILE A 340 -0.97 25.11 -9.49
N ARG A 341 -1.95 26.02 -9.44
CA ARG A 341 -2.92 26.20 -10.53
C ARG A 341 -2.25 26.44 -11.89
N GLN A 342 -1.21 27.29 -11.95
CA GLN A 342 -0.47 27.57 -13.18
C GLN A 342 0.31 26.33 -13.65
N MET A 343 0.92 25.59 -12.71
CA MET A 343 1.60 24.34 -13.03
C MET A 343 0.66 23.28 -13.61
N VAL A 344 -0.56 23.16 -13.07
CA VAL A 344 -1.58 22.24 -13.60
C VAL A 344 -1.92 22.59 -15.05
N LEU A 345 -2.24 23.85 -15.32
CA LEU A 345 -2.56 24.33 -16.67
C LEU A 345 -1.41 24.06 -17.65
N LYS A 346 -0.15 24.17 -17.21
CA LYS A 346 1.01 23.92 -18.06
C LYS A 346 1.29 22.44 -18.28
N LEU A 347 1.47 21.68 -17.20
CA LEU A 347 1.93 20.27 -17.23
C LEU A 347 0.83 19.28 -17.61
N TYR A 348 -0.43 19.65 -17.42
CA TYR A 348 -1.60 18.81 -17.66
C TYR A 348 -2.55 19.43 -18.71
N SER A 349 -2.06 20.33 -19.56
CA SER A 349 -2.83 20.98 -20.63
C SER A 349 -3.58 20.02 -21.56
N ASN A 350 -3.06 18.80 -21.74
CA ASN A 350 -3.67 17.76 -22.57
C ASN A 350 -4.68 16.86 -21.82
N TYR A 351 -4.94 17.12 -20.54
CA TYR A 351 -5.87 16.35 -19.71
C TYR A 351 -7.23 17.06 -19.63
N PRO A 352 -8.34 16.31 -19.52
CA PRO A 352 -9.65 16.89 -19.19
C PRO A 352 -9.64 17.70 -17.90
N GLU A 353 -10.32 18.85 -17.88
CA GLU A 353 -10.34 19.77 -16.72
C GLU A 353 -10.90 19.13 -15.44
N ASN A 354 -11.80 18.15 -15.56
CA ASN A 354 -12.33 17.43 -14.40
C ASN A 354 -11.26 16.61 -13.66
N LEU A 355 -10.08 16.38 -14.25
CA LEU A 355 -8.94 15.72 -13.60
C LEU A 355 -7.97 16.73 -12.95
N PHE A 356 -8.16 18.03 -13.15
CA PHE A 356 -7.25 19.05 -12.61
C PHE A 356 -7.19 19.06 -11.07
N PRO A 357 -8.28 18.82 -10.32
CA PRO A 357 -8.18 18.70 -8.86
C PRO A 357 -7.24 17.56 -8.44
N ALA A 358 -7.33 16.39 -9.08
CA ALA A 358 -6.45 15.26 -8.79
C ALA A 358 -4.99 15.56 -9.19
N ALA A 359 -4.78 16.20 -10.34
CA ALA A 359 -3.46 16.65 -10.78
C ALA A 359 -2.83 17.66 -9.80
N ALA A 360 -3.62 18.61 -9.30
CA ALA A 360 -3.18 19.60 -8.31
C ALA A 360 -2.75 18.93 -7.00
N ARG A 361 -3.52 17.95 -6.52
CA ARG A 361 -3.16 17.14 -5.35
C ARG A 361 -1.84 16.42 -5.56
N GLY A 362 -1.67 15.74 -6.70
CA GLY A 362 -0.41 15.08 -7.05
C GLY A 362 0.78 16.05 -7.09
N LEU A 363 0.63 17.21 -7.72
CA LEU A 363 1.67 18.24 -7.76
C LEU A 363 2.03 18.75 -6.36
N TYR A 364 1.03 18.97 -5.49
CA TYR A 364 1.27 19.38 -4.11
C TYR A 364 2.14 18.37 -3.36
N LEU A 365 1.86 17.07 -3.52
CA LEU A 365 2.65 16.01 -2.89
C LEU A 365 4.09 15.98 -3.41
N HIS A 366 4.30 16.12 -4.72
CA HIS A 366 5.65 16.25 -5.28
C HIS A 366 6.41 17.47 -4.77
N LEU A 367 5.75 18.64 -4.73
CA LEU A 367 6.37 19.88 -4.23
C LEU A 367 6.77 19.73 -2.76
N ARG A 368 5.93 19.08 -1.96
CA ARG A 368 6.25 18.76 -0.58
C ARG A 368 7.48 17.86 -0.46
N THR A 369 7.55 16.79 -1.24
CA THR A 369 8.73 15.91 -1.29
C THR A 369 9.99 16.69 -1.67
N LEU A 370 9.92 17.52 -2.72
CA LEU A 370 11.05 18.35 -3.17
C LEU A 370 11.46 19.46 -2.19
N SER A 371 10.56 19.82 -1.26
CA SER A 371 10.77 20.85 -0.23
C SER A 371 11.21 20.29 1.12
N SER A 372 11.38 18.98 1.19
CA SER A 372 11.95 18.29 2.34
C SER A 372 13.30 17.69 1.93
N PRO A 373 14.31 17.70 2.82
CA PRO A 373 15.56 17.01 2.54
C PRO A 373 15.32 15.50 2.48
N ASP A 374 15.87 14.83 1.46
CA ASP A 374 15.88 13.37 1.36
C ASP A 374 17.16 12.86 2.03
N ALA A 375 17.03 12.50 3.30
CA ALA A 375 18.14 12.00 4.12
C ALA A 375 18.72 10.69 3.58
N GLU A 376 17.89 9.80 3.01
CA GLU A 376 18.34 8.52 2.45
C GLU A 376 19.28 8.73 1.26
N ARG A 377 19.00 9.76 0.46
CA ARG A 377 19.79 10.10 -0.73
C ARG A 377 20.78 11.24 -0.53
N GLY A 378 20.87 11.77 0.70
CA GLY A 378 21.69 12.94 1.01
C GLY A 378 21.30 14.19 0.22
N GLN A 379 20.06 14.29 -0.26
CA GLN A 379 19.63 15.42 -1.07
C GLN A 379 19.01 16.53 -0.21
N ARG A 380 19.40 17.77 -0.52
CA ARG A 380 18.81 18.97 0.07
C ARG A 380 17.48 19.31 -0.61
N SER A 381 16.69 20.15 0.05
CA SER A 381 15.48 20.72 -0.52
C SER A 381 15.78 21.54 -1.79
N ARG A 382 15.00 21.27 -2.84
CA ARG A 382 15.17 21.84 -4.19
C ARG A 382 14.17 22.97 -4.48
N VAL A 383 13.04 22.95 -3.78
CA VAL A 383 11.97 23.95 -3.92
C VAL A 383 11.58 24.48 -2.55
N THR A 384 10.98 25.67 -2.52
CA THR A 384 10.46 26.27 -1.29
C THR A 384 9.04 26.80 -1.47
N CYS A 385 8.19 26.60 -0.47
CA CYS A 385 6.88 27.25 -0.41
C CYS A 385 7.03 28.65 0.18
N LEU A 386 6.59 29.67 -0.56
CA LEU A 386 6.48 31.02 -0.04
C LEU A 386 5.19 31.08 0.81
N GLN A 387 5.32 31.26 2.12
CA GLN A 387 4.21 31.22 3.11
C GLN A 387 3.22 32.39 2.99
N THR A 388 2.54 32.47 1.85
CA THR A 388 1.58 33.54 1.51
C THR A 388 0.23 33.38 2.20
N THR A 389 -0.07 32.22 2.81
CA THR A 389 -1.35 31.92 3.50
C THR A 389 -1.17 31.51 4.96
N SER A 390 -2.24 31.63 5.76
CA SER A 390 -2.29 31.13 7.15
C SER A 390 -2.15 29.61 7.22
N PHE A 391 -2.72 28.88 6.25
CA PHE A 391 -2.56 27.43 6.08
C PHE A 391 -1.08 27.03 5.98
N ALA A 392 -0.32 27.64 5.08
CA ALA A 392 1.10 27.33 4.87
C ALA A 392 1.96 27.62 6.11
N ARG A 393 1.54 28.57 6.96
CA ARG A 393 2.25 28.94 8.19
C ARG A 393 2.05 27.95 9.34
N ARG A 394 1.04 27.07 9.28
CA ARG A 394 0.71 26.13 10.36
C ARG A 394 1.77 25.04 10.56
N GLY A 395 2.52 24.67 9.52
CA GLY A 395 3.63 23.70 9.59
C GLY A 395 4.96 24.28 10.11
N SER A 396 5.02 25.58 10.43
CA SER A 396 6.30 26.31 10.60
C SER A 396 7.07 26.05 11.91
N LYS A 397 6.62 25.16 12.81
CA LYS A 397 7.36 24.89 14.06
C LYS A 397 8.72 24.20 13.81
N GLU A 398 8.87 23.49 12.69
CA GLU A 398 10.13 22.83 12.27
C GLU A 398 10.90 23.58 11.17
N ALA A 399 10.28 24.60 10.55
CA ALA A 399 10.78 25.36 9.41
C ALA A 399 12.04 26.22 9.68
N ARG A 400 12.65 26.14 10.86
CA ARG A 400 13.83 26.93 11.24
C ARG A 400 15.17 26.28 10.88
N ARG A 401 15.17 25.06 10.33
CA ARG A 401 16.41 24.30 10.03
C ARG A 401 16.71 24.13 8.54
N ASP A 402 15.75 24.33 7.65
CA ASP A 402 15.92 24.11 6.21
C ASP A 402 15.16 25.14 5.37
N VAL A 403 15.65 25.38 4.15
CA VAL A 403 15.13 26.37 3.19
C VAL A 403 13.86 25.90 2.48
N GLY A 404 13.58 24.59 2.45
CA GLY A 404 12.46 24.05 1.67
C GLY A 404 11.07 24.39 2.22
N ASN A 405 10.92 24.59 3.53
CA ASN A 405 9.68 25.08 4.15
C ASN A 405 8.41 24.33 3.66
N CYS A 406 8.24 23.10 4.14
CA CYS A 406 7.17 22.20 3.73
C CYS A 406 5.83 22.50 4.43
N PRO A 407 4.77 22.94 3.72
CA PRO A 407 3.44 23.13 4.30
C PRO A 407 2.78 21.79 4.70
N PRO A 408 1.83 21.76 5.66
CA PRO A 408 1.20 20.52 6.14
C PRO A 408 0.27 19.88 5.09
N LEU A 409 -0.24 18.66 5.32
CA LEU A 409 -1.27 18.09 4.43
C LEU A 409 -2.57 18.90 4.62
N PRO A 410 -3.27 19.27 3.53
CA PRO A 410 -4.63 19.81 3.62
C PRO A 410 -5.58 18.79 4.26
N GLN A 411 -6.36 19.22 5.24
CA GLN A 411 -7.31 18.38 5.98
C GLN A 411 -8.78 18.63 5.59
N SER A 412 -9.04 19.54 4.65
CA SER A 412 -10.38 19.84 4.15
C SER A 412 -10.34 20.32 2.71
N ASP A 413 -11.50 20.28 2.02
CA ASP A 413 -11.61 20.80 0.65
C ASP A 413 -11.25 22.28 0.55
N ARG A 414 -11.59 23.07 1.59
CA ARG A 414 -11.18 24.48 1.67
C ARG A 414 -9.67 24.62 1.68
N GLU A 415 -8.98 23.82 2.49
CA GLU A 415 -7.51 23.84 2.54
C GLU A 415 -6.90 23.36 1.23
N TRP A 416 -7.53 22.42 0.53
CA TRP A 416 -7.10 22.02 -0.82
C TRP A 416 -7.21 23.18 -1.83
N VAL A 417 -8.29 23.97 -1.76
CA VAL A 417 -8.43 25.17 -2.59
C VAL A 417 -7.34 26.20 -2.25
N GLU A 418 -7.04 26.42 -0.97
CA GLU A 418 -5.95 27.31 -0.54
C GLU A 418 -4.57 26.79 -0.99
N ALA A 419 -4.34 25.48 -0.94
CA ALA A 419 -3.09 24.85 -1.37
C ALA A 419 -2.81 25.08 -2.86
N MET A 420 -3.85 25.13 -3.70
CA MET A 420 -3.71 25.40 -5.14
C MET A 420 -3.18 26.80 -5.48
N GLU A 421 -3.35 27.74 -4.56
CA GLU A 421 -2.96 29.15 -4.71
C GLU A 421 -1.59 29.46 -4.09
N LEU A 422 -0.92 28.48 -3.50
CA LEU A 422 0.41 28.62 -2.91
C LEU A 422 1.47 28.88 -3.98
N ASP A 423 2.36 29.80 -3.67
CA ASP A 423 3.51 30.16 -4.50
C ASP A 423 4.71 29.29 -4.14
N TRP A 424 5.27 28.63 -5.14
CA TRP A 424 6.43 27.75 -5.01
C TRP A 424 7.58 28.25 -5.88
N ALA A 425 8.79 28.28 -5.33
CA ALA A 425 9.97 28.75 -6.05
C ALA A 425 11.08 27.69 -6.04
N PHE A 426 11.85 27.65 -7.13
CA PHE A 426 13.10 26.89 -7.18
C PHE A 426 14.18 27.55 -6.32
N ILE A 427 14.99 26.74 -5.64
CA ILE A 427 16.16 27.21 -4.89
C ILE A 427 17.38 27.19 -5.82
N GLU A 428 17.86 28.37 -6.21
CA GLU A 428 18.98 28.52 -7.13
C GLU A 428 20.33 28.19 -6.48
N GLY A 429 21.31 27.81 -7.30
CA GLY A 429 22.72 27.73 -6.88
C GLY A 429 23.11 26.49 -6.07
N GLN A 430 22.22 25.50 -5.90
CA GLN A 430 22.59 24.19 -5.31
C GLN A 430 23.31 23.24 -6.28
N GLN A 431 23.72 23.69 -7.47
CA GLN A 431 24.55 22.89 -8.37
C GLN A 431 26.01 22.93 -7.92
N GLY A 432 26.33 21.98 -7.05
CA GLY A 432 27.68 21.71 -6.58
C GLY A 432 27.82 20.28 -6.09
N GLU A 433 27.43 19.29 -6.90
CA GLU A 433 28.08 17.98 -6.91
C GLU A 433 27.76 17.27 -8.23
N GLN A 434 28.81 16.74 -8.83
CA GLN A 434 28.87 16.31 -10.22
C GLN A 434 27.92 15.16 -10.52
N ALA A 435 27.46 15.16 -11.78
CA ALA A 435 27.16 13.96 -12.51
C ALA A 435 28.36 12.99 -12.43
N ASN A 436 28.36 12.08 -11.45
CA ASN A 436 29.04 10.81 -11.62
C ASN A 436 28.13 9.93 -12.47
N GLY A 437 28.28 10.05 -13.78
CA GLY A 437 27.91 8.99 -14.68
C GLY A 437 28.75 7.75 -14.35
N SER A 438 28.06 6.63 -14.13
CA SER A 438 28.50 5.22 -14.14
C SER A 438 28.08 4.47 -12.87
N ASN A 439 26.85 3.97 -12.87
CA ASN A 439 26.55 2.56 -12.56
C ASN A 439 25.09 2.27 -12.94
N HIS A 440 24.81 2.33 -14.24
CA HIS A 440 23.81 1.46 -14.84
C HIS A 440 24.48 0.12 -15.13
N GLN A 441 24.72 -0.67 -14.09
CA GLN A 441 24.96 -2.11 -14.20
C GLN A 441 24.76 -2.69 -12.80
N HIS A 442 23.77 -3.59 -12.72
CA HIS A 442 23.24 -4.25 -11.52
C HIS A 442 22.36 -3.40 -10.61
N LEU A 443 21.07 -3.39 -10.97
CA LEU A 443 19.96 -3.53 -10.02
C LEU A 443 19.15 -4.75 -10.47
#